data_AF-A0A9P0MAM0-F1
#
_entry.id   AF-A0A9P0MAM0-F1
#
_cell.length_a   1.000
_cell.length_b   1.000
_cell.length_c   1.000
_cell.angle_alpha   90.00
_cell.angle_beta   90.00
_cell.angle_gamma   90.00
#
_symmetry.space_group_name_H-M   'P 1'
#
loop_
_entity.id
_entity.type
_entity.pdbx_description
1 polymer ?
#
loop_
_entity_poly.entity_id
_entity_poly.type
_entity_poly.pdbx_seq_one_letter_code
_entity_poly.pdbx_strand_id
1 'polypeptide(L)'
;MELNREHFRLLSVFGNEAPHQSTISRWYGEFKRGRVRLSDDPRVDLKDLNLKILHEELGVRKLVSRWIPHLLTEEQKAAKVNWCHKTLDRFNSGNSKNVYSIVSGGELWIYCYEPENKRQLAVWVFQGEEKPTKVIRSRSVSKKMVATFYTTICLPKIITELRKINPERRINLHQGNASLHTAQKTRQYLSEENVELLDHPPYSPDLGPNDFFTFRKLKIRLRGRRFQSTEEAVDAFKNAVLYLPGNEWNKCFENWFEHMQTCINLHGEYFEKQ
;
A
#
# COMPACT_ATOMS: atom_id res chain seq x y z
N MET A 1 63.33 20.13 1.81
CA MET A 1 64.00 20.88 0.73
C MET A 1 63.84 20.20 -0.63
N GLU A 2 64.10 18.90 -0.76
CA GLU A 2 63.96 18.16 -2.02
C GLU A 2 62.56 18.20 -2.64
N LEU A 3 61.52 18.01 -1.83
CA LEU A 3 60.15 17.92 -2.34
C LEU A 3 59.61 19.24 -2.92
N ASN A 4 60.04 20.38 -2.37
CA ASN A 4 59.69 21.70 -2.89
C ASN A 4 60.38 21.96 -4.22
N ARG A 5 61.63 21.51 -4.38
CA ARG A 5 62.39 21.62 -5.63
C ARG A 5 61.72 20.84 -6.76
N GLU A 6 61.24 19.63 -6.49
CA GLU A 6 60.55 18.82 -7.50
C GLU A 6 59.16 19.37 -7.84
N HIS A 7 58.45 19.99 -6.89
CA HIS A 7 57.22 20.72 -7.19
C HIS A 7 57.46 21.92 -8.11
N PHE A 8 58.50 22.73 -7.85
CA PHE A 8 58.87 23.85 -8.72
C PHE A 8 59.30 23.41 -10.13
N ARG A 9 59.98 22.26 -10.25
CA ARG A 9 60.31 21.65 -11.54
C ARG A 9 59.07 21.26 -12.33
N LEU A 10 58.10 20.61 -11.69
CA LEU A 10 56.85 20.22 -12.35
C LEU A 10 56.02 21.46 -12.76
N LEU A 11 55.97 22.50 -11.92
CA LEU A 11 55.32 23.78 -12.27
C LEU A 11 56.00 24.46 -13.46
N SER A 12 57.33 24.42 -13.55
CA SER A 12 58.07 25.04 -14.66
C SER A 12 57.83 24.36 -16.01
N VAL A 13 57.47 23.07 -16.01
CA VAL A 13 57.24 22.28 -17.23
C VAL A 13 55.75 22.23 -17.59
N PHE A 14 54.86 22.09 -16.62
CA PHE A 14 53.42 21.86 -16.85
C PHE A 14 52.51 23.04 -16.47
N GLY A 15 53.07 24.13 -15.93
CA GLY A 15 52.32 25.35 -15.59
C GLY A 15 51.12 25.06 -14.69
N ASN A 16 49.94 25.56 -15.09
CA ASN A 16 48.69 25.39 -14.34
C ASN A 16 48.15 23.95 -14.33
N GLU A 17 48.67 23.07 -15.18
CA GLU A 17 48.30 21.65 -15.20
C GLU A 17 49.17 20.79 -14.27
N ALA A 18 50.19 21.40 -13.63
CA ALA A 18 51.04 20.70 -12.69
C ALA A 18 50.25 20.22 -11.45
N PRO A 19 50.52 19.00 -10.94
CA PRO A 19 49.89 18.53 -9.72
C PRO A 19 50.23 19.45 -8.53
N HIS A 20 49.23 19.69 -7.68
CA HIS A 20 49.41 20.46 -6.46
C HIS A 20 50.47 19.83 -5.53
N GLN A 21 51.19 20.66 -4.78
CA GLN A 21 52.27 20.23 -3.89
C GLN A 21 51.84 19.10 -2.92
N SER A 22 50.60 19.14 -2.43
CA SER A 22 50.04 18.09 -1.56
C SER A 22 49.93 16.73 -2.25
N THR A 23 49.58 16.70 -3.54
CA THR A 23 49.51 15.48 -4.35
C THR A 23 50.90 14.89 -4.54
N ILE A 24 51.90 15.72 -4.79
CA ILE A 24 53.30 15.30 -4.94
C ILE A 24 53.84 14.74 -3.62
N SER A 25 53.60 15.43 -2.49
CA SER A 25 53.93 14.95 -1.14
C SER A 25 53.33 13.58 -0.84
N ARG A 26 52.06 13.39 -1.21
CA ARG A 26 51.35 12.12 -1.03
C ARG A 26 52.01 10.99 -1.82
N TRP A 27 52.23 11.19 -3.12
CA TRP A 27 52.86 10.18 -3.99
C TRP A 27 54.30 9.86 -3.59
N TYR A 28 55.09 10.86 -3.18
CA TYR A 28 56.43 10.62 -2.64
C TYR A 28 56.38 9.74 -1.37
N GLY A 29 55.42 9.99 -0.48
CA GLY A 29 55.18 9.14 0.69
C GLY A 29 54.83 7.70 0.32
N GLU A 30 53.99 7.50 -0.69
CA GLU A 30 53.62 6.18 -1.20
C GLU A 30 54.82 5.42 -1.79
N PHE A 31 55.67 6.09 -2.58
CA PHE A 31 56.89 5.48 -3.13
C PHE A 31 57.89 5.12 -2.03
N LYS A 32 58.04 5.98 -1.01
CA LYS A 32 58.88 5.68 0.16
C LYS A 32 58.37 4.48 0.96
N ARG A 33 57.06 4.21 0.92
CA ARG A 33 56.43 3.01 1.50
C ARG A 33 56.53 1.76 0.60
N GLY A 34 57.23 1.86 -0.53
CA GLY A 34 57.48 0.73 -1.43
C GLY A 34 56.43 0.55 -2.53
N ARG A 35 55.52 1.52 -2.73
CA ARG A 35 54.64 1.51 -3.92
C ARG A 35 55.51 1.63 -5.17
N VAL A 36 55.30 0.75 -6.15
CA VAL A 36 56.00 0.80 -7.45
C VAL A 36 55.05 1.06 -8.62
N ARG A 37 53.74 1.05 -8.36
CA ARG A 37 52.69 1.25 -9.38
C ARG A 37 52.32 2.72 -9.48
N LEU A 38 52.32 3.23 -10.72
CA LEU A 38 51.92 4.60 -11.05
C LEU A 38 50.42 4.74 -11.29
N SER A 39 49.69 3.63 -11.45
CA SER A 39 48.24 3.64 -11.56
C SER A 39 47.58 3.85 -10.20
N ASP A 40 46.45 4.56 -10.20
CA ASP A 40 45.53 4.58 -9.06
C ASP A 40 45.13 3.14 -8.70
N ASP A 41 44.94 2.87 -7.42
CA ASP A 41 44.32 1.61 -7.01
C ASP A 41 42.88 1.57 -7.53
N PRO A 42 42.40 0.40 -7.97
CA PRO A 42 41.04 0.29 -8.50
C PRO A 42 40.06 0.80 -7.44
N ARG A 43 39.28 1.81 -7.80
CA ARG A 43 38.22 2.32 -6.94
C ARG A 43 37.14 1.25 -6.89
N VAL A 44 37.05 0.55 -5.78
CA VAL A 44 35.97 -0.40 -5.54
C VAL A 44 34.74 0.40 -5.11
N ASP A 45 33.67 0.34 -5.90
CA ASP A 45 32.38 0.82 -5.42
C ASP A 45 31.92 -0.12 -4.31
N LEU A 46 31.99 0.36 -3.07
CA LEU A 46 31.54 -0.37 -1.89
C LEU A 46 30.08 -0.81 -2.01
N LYS A 47 29.23 -0.12 -2.81
CA LYS A 47 27.86 -0.57 -3.07
C LYS A 47 27.84 -1.86 -3.89
N ASP A 48 28.63 -1.93 -4.95
CA ASP A 48 28.69 -3.11 -5.82
C ASP A 48 29.35 -4.30 -5.12
N LEU A 49 30.40 -4.05 -4.33
CA LEU A 49 31.04 -5.10 -3.55
C LEU A 49 30.10 -5.64 -2.46
N ASN A 50 29.42 -4.76 -1.72
CA ASN A 50 28.45 -5.18 -0.70
C ASN A 50 27.28 -5.96 -1.32
N LEU A 51 26.80 -5.56 -2.50
CA LEU A 51 25.74 -6.29 -3.20
C LEU A 51 26.20 -7.69 -3.62
N LYS A 52 27.42 -7.84 -4.13
CA LYS A 52 27.99 -9.15 -4.47
C LYS A 52 28.12 -10.06 -3.25
N ILE A 53 28.69 -9.56 -2.15
CA ILE A 53 28.82 -10.34 -0.91
C ILE A 53 27.43 -10.77 -0.40
N LEU A 54 26.46 -9.86 -0.37
CA LEU A 54 25.10 -10.16 0.07
C LEU A 54 24.43 -11.21 -0.81
N HIS A 55 24.54 -11.12 -2.14
CA HIS A 55 23.83 -12.00 -3.06
C HIS A 55 24.54 -13.32 -3.34
N GLU A 56 25.85 -13.28 -3.59
CA GLU A 56 26.65 -14.41 -4.09
C GLU A 56 27.25 -15.23 -2.95
N GLU A 57 27.70 -14.58 -1.87
CA GLU A 57 28.36 -15.26 -0.74
C GLU A 57 27.37 -15.61 0.38
N LEU A 58 26.49 -14.66 0.73
CA LEU A 58 25.56 -14.80 1.85
C LEU A 58 24.15 -15.26 1.43
N GLY A 59 23.87 -15.33 0.13
CA GLY A 59 22.57 -15.79 -0.41
C GLY A 59 21.37 -14.92 -0.01
N VAL A 60 21.61 -13.68 0.42
CA VAL A 60 20.60 -12.77 0.94
C VAL A 60 19.79 -12.16 -0.20
N ARG A 61 18.47 -12.14 -0.04
CA ARG A 61 17.55 -11.56 -1.02
C ARG A 61 16.89 -10.32 -0.44
N LYS A 62 16.69 -9.32 -1.28
CA LYS A 62 15.96 -8.11 -0.91
C LYS A 62 14.47 -8.33 -1.16
N LEU A 63 13.71 -8.55 -0.10
CA LEU A 63 12.25 -8.73 -0.16
C LEU A 63 11.53 -7.50 0.39
N VAL A 64 10.35 -7.20 -0.14
CA VAL A 64 9.50 -6.15 0.42
C VAL A 64 8.62 -6.77 1.50
N SER A 65 8.69 -6.21 2.72
CA SER A 65 7.88 -6.69 3.84
C SER A 65 6.38 -6.71 3.51
N ARG A 66 5.69 -7.75 4.00
CA ARG A 66 4.23 -7.83 3.91
C ARG A 66 3.61 -6.82 4.85
N TRP A 67 2.59 -6.12 4.39
CA TRP A 67 1.80 -5.25 5.24
C TRP A 67 0.55 -6.00 5.69
N ILE A 68 0.31 -6.02 6.99
CA ILE A 68 -0.97 -6.49 7.54
C ILE A 68 -1.66 -5.36 8.32
N PRO A 69 -2.99 -5.29 8.28
CA PRO A 69 -3.75 -4.30 9.04
C PRO A 69 -3.61 -4.47 10.56
N HIS A 70 -3.55 -5.72 11.02
CA HIS A 70 -3.60 -6.08 12.43
C HIS A 70 -2.94 -7.45 12.63
N LEU A 71 -2.48 -7.78 13.84
CA LEU A 71 -2.12 -9.16 14.17
C LEU A 71 -3.38 -9.85 14.67
N LEU A 72 -3.92 -10.80 13.90
CA LEU A 72 -5.19 -11.43 14.23
C LEU A 72 -5.03 -12.39 15.42
N THR A 73 -5.98 -12.35 16.36
CA THR A 73 -6.14 -13.41 17.36
C THR A 73 -6.86 -14.62 16.74
N GLU A 74 -6.76 -15.79 17.38
CA GLU A 74 -7.45 -17.00 16.90
C GLU A 74 -8.97 -16.81 16.87
N GLU A 75 -9.54 -16.07 17.82
CA GLU A 75 -10.97 -15.73 17.83
C GLU A 75 -11.34 -14.84 16.64
N GLN A 76 -10.48 -13.89 16.26
CA GLN A 76 -10.71 -13.03 15.11
C GLN A 76 -10.63 -13.82 13.80
N LYS A 77 -9.68 -14.76 13.68
CA LYS A 77 -9.57 -15.68 12.53
C LYS A 77 -10.83 -16.56 12.42
N ALA A 78 -11.26 -17.16 13.52
CA ALA A 78 -12.49 -17.95 13.57
C ALA A 78 -13.73 -17.11 13.19
N ALA A 79 -13.82 -15.87 13.68
CA ALA A 79 -14.89 -14.95 13.31
C ALA A 79 -14.90 -14.63 11.80
N LYS A 80 -13.73 -14.44 11.17
CA LYS A 80 -13.61 -14.28 9.72
C LYS A 80 -14.15 -15.50 8.97
N VAL A 81 -13.71 -16.70 9.34
CA VAL A 81 -14.14 -17.96 8.70
C VAL A 81 -15.65 -18.16 8.83
N ASN A 82 -16.19 -17.98 10.04
CA ASN A 82 -17.62 -18.09 10.30
C ASN A 82 -18.44 -17.09 9.50
N TRP A 83 -17.95 -15.86 9.36
CA TRP A 83 -18.59 -14.85 8.52
C TRP A 83 -18.57 -15.26 7.04
N CYS A 84 -17.42 -15.73 6.53
CA CYS A 84 -17.30 -16.21 5.15
C CYS A 84 -18.30 -17.32 4.84
N HIS A 85 -18.43 -18.34 5.69
CA HIS A 85 -19.44 -19.40 5.53
C HIS A 85 -20.85 -18.84 5.46
N LYS A 86 -21.25 -18.03 6.46
CA LYS A 86 -22.59 -17.42 6.51
C LYS A 86 -22.92 -16.59 5.27
N THR A 87 -21.96 -15.79 4.79
CA THR A 87 -22.16 -14.95 3.61
C THR A 87 -22.23 -15.77 2.32
N LEU A 88 -21.38 -16.79 2.17
CA LEU A 88 -21.43 -17.70 1.03
C LEU A 88 -22.77 -18.45 0.97
N ASP A 89 -23.24 -19.00 2.09
CA ASP A 89 -24.53 -19.70 2.17
C ASP A 89 -25.69 -18.77 1.81
N ARG A 90 -25.70 -17.56 2.38
CA ARG A 90 -26.75 -16.56 2.16
C ARG A 90 -26.89 -16.16 0.69
N PHE A 91 -25.79 -16.10 -0.05
CA PHE A 91 -25.76 -15.66 -1.44
C PHE A 91 -25.50 -16.80 -2.44
N ASN A 92 -25.58 -18.06 -1.99
CA ASN A 92 -25.32 -19.26 -2.79
C ASN A 92 -23.99 -19.17 -3.57
N SER A 93 -22.93 -18.76 -2.89
CA SER A 93 -21.60 -18.54 -3.48
C SER A 93 -21.60 -17.64 -4.71
N GLY A 94 -22.46 -16.63 -4.72
CA GLY A 94 -22.61 -15.69 -5.83
C GLY A 94 -23.65 -16.07 -6.88
N ASN A 95 -24.19 -17.28 -6.84
CA ASN A 95 -25.16 -17.77 -7.83
C ASN A 95 -26.59 -17.27 -7.57
N SER A 96 -26.85 -16.64 -6.43
CA SER A 96 -28.16 -16.08 -6.11
C SER A 96 -28.39 -14.72 -6.77
N LYS A 97 -29.58 -14.50 -7.32
CA LYS A 97 -30.01 -13.15 -7.78
C LYS A 97 -30.02 -12.12 -6.64
N ASN A 98 -30.03 -12.57 -5.38
CA ASN A 98 -29.94 -11.68 -4.22
C ASN A 98 -28.62 -10.91 -4.17
N VAL A 99 -27.56 -11.35 -4.87
CA VAL A 99 -26.30 -10.59 -4.96
C VAL A 99 -26.53 -9.19 -5.53
N TYR A 100 -27.48 -9.03 -6.47
CA TYR A 100 -27.83 -7.73 -7.03
C TYR A 100 -28.49 -6.78 -6.03
N SER A 101 -28.88 -7.22 -4.84
CA SER A 101 -29.35 -6.32 -3.77
C SER A 101 -28.23 -5.72 -2.93
N ILE A 102 -26.99 -6.18 -3.10
CA ILE A 102 -25.85 -5.74 -2.29
C ILE A 102 -25.36 -4.37 -2.77
N VAL A 103 -25.12 -3.48 -1.82
CA VAL A 103 -24.47 -2.18 -2.03
C VAL A 103 -23.27 -2.10 -1.11
N SER A 104 -22.07 -1.90 -1.66
CA SER A 104 -20.84 -1.80 -0.85
C SER A 104 -20.43 -0.34 -0.66
N GLY A 105 -20.32 0.10 0.60
CA GLY A 105 -19.84 1.42 0.99
C GLY A 105 -18.49 1.39 1.69
N GLY A 106 -17.77 2.51 1.70
CA GLY A 106 -16.52 2.67 2.45
C GLY A 106 -15.87 4.02 2.21
N GLU A 107 -14.92 4.37 3.08
CA GLU A 107 -14.19 5.63 3.01
C GLU A 107 -12.76 5.45 2.51
N LEU A 108 -12.37 6.26 1.53
CA LEU A 108 -11.01 6.34 1.02
C LEU A 108 -10.41 7.73 1.28
N TRP A 109 -9.24 7.74 1.92
CA TRP A 109 -8.43 8.96 2.02
C TRP A 109 -7.64 9.21 0.75
N ILE A 110 -7.76 10.43 0.24
CA ILE A 110 -6.99 10.94 -0.90
C ILE A 110 -6.09 12.05 -0.37
N TYR A 111 -4.80 11.93 -0.66
CA TYR A 111 -3.79 12.88 -0.21
C TYR A 111 -3.36 13.78 -1.38
N CYS A 112 -2.87 14.99 -1.07
CA CYS A 112 -2.29 15.89 -2.07
C CYS A 112 -1.07 15.27 -2.78
N TYR A 113 -0.47 14.23 -2.20
CA TYR A 113 0.56 13.42 -2.84
C TYR A 113 0.30 11.93 -2.59
N GLU A 114 0.09 11.18 -3.67
CA GLU A 114 0.01 9.72 -3.62
C GLU A 114 1.38 9.12 -3.97
N PRO A 115 2.08 8.48 -3.01
CA PRO A 115 3.47 8.08 -3.18
C PRO A 115 3.66 7.01 -4.26
N GLU A 116 4.77 7.12 -4.98
CA GLU A 116 5.00 6.31 -6.17
C GLU A 116 5.42 4.87 -5.85
N ASN A 117 6.12 4.59 -4.75
CA ASN A 117 6.61 3.23 -4.45
C ASN A 117 6.77 2.93 -2.94
N LYS A 118 6.50 1.67 -2.56
CA LYS A 118 6.79 1.09 -1.22
C LYS A 118 8.30 0.76 -1.02
N ARG A 119 9.21 1.31 -1.83
CA ARG A 119 10.66 0.95 -1.85
C ARG A 119 11.39 1.18 -0.53
N GLN A 120 10.88 2.07 0.32
CA GLN A 120 11.42 2.34 1.66
C GLN A 120 11.27 1.17 2.65
N LEU A 121 10.65 0.06 2.25
CA LEU A 121 10.30 -1.08 3.12
C LEU A 121 10.91 -2.40 2.65
N ALA A 122 11.86 -2.31 1.72
CA ALA A 122 12.63 -3.46 1.30
C ALA A 122 13.63 -3.83 2.40
N VAL A 123 13.54 -5.05 2.90
CA VAL A 123 14.40 -5.63 3.94
C VAL A 123 15.17 -6.79 3.32
N TRP A 124 16.42 -6.94 3.73
CA TRP A 124 17.27 -8.06 3.34
C TRP A 124 16.95 -9.28 4.21
N VAL A 125 16.69 -10.44 3.62
CA VAL A 125 16.38 -11.70 4.31
C VAL A 125 17.25 -12.84 3.78
N PHE A 126 17.59 -13.80 4.64
CA PHE A 126 18.37 -14.96 4.23
C PHE A 126 17.52 -15.96 3.43
N GLN A 127 18.19 -16.83 2.68
CA GLN A 127 17.53 -17.86 1.89
C GLN A 127 16.79 -18.85 2.80
N GLY A 128 15.48 -18.96 2.63
CA GLY A 128 14.61 -19.87 3.41
C GLY A 128 13.84 -19.18 4.55
N GLU A 129 14.16 -17.93 4.86
CA GLU A 129 13.39 -17.15 5.85
C GLU A 129 12.07 -16.63 5.25
N GLU A 130 11.03 -16.60 6.08
CA GLU A 130 9.74 -16.03 5.69
C GLU A 130 9.82 -14.51 5.48
N LYS A 131 8.96 -13.98 4.60
CA LYS A 131 8.88 -12.54 4.36
C LYS A 131 8.47 -11.84 5.67
N PRO A 132 9.24 -10.85 6.17
CA PRO A 132 8.91 -10.16 7.40
C PRO A 132 7.60 -9.40 7.25
N THR A 133 6.75 -9.51 8.27
CA THR A 133 5.45 -8.85 8.32
C THR A 133 5.51 -7.59 9.18
N LYS A 134 5.00 -6.48 8.65
CA LYS A 134 4.97 -5.19 9.34
C LYS A 134 3.53 -4.71 9.53
N VAL A 135 3.17 -4.47 10.78
CA VAL A 135 1.89 -3.84 11.13
C VAL A 135 1.96 -2.33 10.85
N ILE A 136 0.98 -1.79 10.12
CA ILE A 136 0.92 -0.33 9.88
C ILE A 136 0.30 0.35 11.11
N ARG A 137 0.94 1.42 11.60
CA ARG A 137 0.22 2.46 12.35
C ARG A 137 -0.22 3.53 11.36
N SER A 138 -1.52 3.80 11.26
CA SER A 138 -2.05 4.85 10.40
C SER A 138 -1.40 6.20 10.73
N ARG A 139 -1.17 7.04 9.72
CA ARG A 139 -0.72 8.42 9.93
C ARG A 139 -1.79 9.15 10.76
N SER A 140 -1.39 9.67 11.91
CA SER A 140 -2.23 10.23 12.98
C SER A 140 -2.79 11.62 12.67
N VAL A 141 -3.33 11.84 11.47
CA VAL A 141 -4.12 13.05 11.21
C VAL A 141 -5.52 12.76 11.70
N SER A 142 -5.89 13.30 12.86
CA SER A 142 -7.20 13.13 13.49
C SER A 142 -8.32 13.74 12.63
N LYS A 143 -8.78 13.01 11.61
CA LYS A 143 -9.98 13.32 10.84
C LYS A 143 -11.05 12.31 11.20
N LYS A 144 -12.13 12.78 11.84
CA LYS A 144 -13.27 11.93 12.23
C LYS A 144 -14.52 12.43 11.53
N MET A 145 -15.16 11.56 10.75
CA MET A 145 -16.53 11.77 10.33
C MET A 145 -17.45 11.34 11.48
N VAL A 146 -18.43 12.18 11.83
CA VAL A 146 -19.35 11.92 12.94
C VAL A 146 -20.59 11.20 12.41
N ALA A 147 -21.10 10.22 13.17
CA ALA A 147 -22.29 9.45 12.80
C ALA A 147 -23.49 10.32 12.42
N THR A 148 -23.70 11.45 13.12
CA THR A 148 -24.76 12.41 12.77
C THR A 148 -24.62 12.89 11.33
N PHE A 149 -23.45 13.36 10.89
CA PHE A 149 -23.24 13.81 9.51
C PHE A 149 -23.49 12.68 8.49
N TYR A 150 -23.04 11.47 8.81
CA TYR A 150 -23.26 10.30 7.96
C TYR A 150 -24.76 10.00 7.78
N THR A 151 -25.53 10.02 8.86
CA THR A 151 -26.99 9.76 8.83
C THR A 151 -27.83 10.93 8.28
N THR A 152 -27.37 12.17 8.39
CA THR A 152 -28.17 13.33 7.95
C THR A 152 -27.82 13.81 6.54
N ILE A 153 -26.62 13.51 6.05
CA ILE A 153 -26.14 14.02 4.75
C ILE A 153 -25.79 12.88 3.79
N CYS A 154 -24.95 11.92 4.21
CA CYS A 154 -24.42 10.92 3.30
C CYS A 154 -25.47 9.87 2.91
N LEU A 155 -26.00 9.14 3.91
CA LEU A 155 -26.94 8.06 3.68
C LEU A 155 -28.24 8.51 2.97
N PRO A 156 -28.90 9.63 3.37
CA PRO A 156 -30.11 10.07 2.68
C PRO A 156 -29.89 10.33 1.19
N LYS A 157 -28.75 10.97 0.83
CA LYS A 157 -28.41 11.23 -0.57
C LYS A 157 -28.21 9.93 -1.35
N ILE A 158 -27.43 8.98 -0.79
CA ILE A 158 -27.15 7.70 -1.44
C ILE A 158 -28.44 6.89 -1.63
N ILE A 159 -29.24 6.74 -0.57
CA ILE A 159 -30.48 5.97 -0.61
C ILE A 159 -31.48 6.59 -1.59
N THR A 160 -31.59 7.93 -1.62
CA THR A 160 -32.44 8.64 -2.57
C THR A 160 -32.05 8.33 -4.02
N GLU A 161 -30.75 8.40 -4.36
CA GLU A 161 -30.30 8.07 -5.71
C GLU A 161 -30.52 6.59 -6.08
N LEU A 162 -30.30 5.67 -5.13
CA LEU A 162 -30.57 4.24 -5.36
C LEU A 162 -32.05 3.97 -5.63
N ARG A 163 -32.94 4.61 -4.87
CA ARG A 163 -34.39 4.46 -5.04
C ARG A 163 -34.93 5.15 -6.29
N LYS A 164 -34.28 6.20 -6.78
CA LYS A 164 -34.61 6.78 -8.11
C LYS A 164 -34.39 5.78 -9.25
N ILE A 165 -33.36 4.94 -9.12
CA ILE A 165 -33.04 3.91 -10.13
C ILE A 165 -34.03 2.74 -10.03
N ASN A 166 -34.29 2.25 -8.82
CA ASN A 166 -35.28 1.21 -8.57
C ASN A 166 -35.91 1.38 -7.18
N PRO A 167 -37.16 1.87 -7.09
CA PRO A 167 -37.83 2.14 -5.82
C PRO A 167 -38.06 0.90 -4.96
N GLU A 168 -38.28 -0.26 -5.59
CA GLU A 168 -38.60 -1.52 -4.90
C GLU A 168 -37.37 -2.39 -4.63
N ARG A 169 -36.18 -1.91 -5.01
CA ARG A 169 -34.95 -2.66 -4.79
C ARG A 169 -34.69 -2.81 -3.29
N ARG A 170 -34.64 -4.05 -2.83
CA ARG A 170 -34.03 -4.39 -1.54
C ARG A 170 -32.57 -3.92 -1.51
N ILE A 171 -32.17 -3.27 -0.43
CA ILE A 171 -30.80 -2.77 -0.23
C ILE A 171 -30.17 -3.52 0.93
N ASN A 172 -29.13 -4.29 0.63
CA ASN A 172 -28.26 -4.93 1.61
C ASN A 172 -26.92 -4.18 1.63
N LEU A 173 -26.75 -3.27 2.57
CA LEU A 173 -25.56 -2.42 2.69
C LEU A 173 -24.41 -3.19 3.35
N HIS A 174 -23.33 -3.41 2.62
CA HIS A 174 -22.05 -3.87 3.16
C HIS A 174 -21.13 -2.69 3.42
N GLN A 175 -20.59 -2.59 4.63
CA GLN A 175 -19.59 -1.59 5.01
C GLN A 175 -18.75 -2.10 6.18
N GLY A 176 -17.56 -1.53 6.36
CA GLY A 176 -16.67 -1.90 7.46
C GLY A 176 -17.22 -1.51 8.85
N ASN A 177 -16.55 -1.96 9.91
CA ASN A 177 -16.98 -1.73 11.30
C ASN A 177 -16.52 -0.40 11.90
N ALA A 178 -16.41 0.66 11.09
CA ALA A 178 -16.07 1.98 11.61
C ALA A 178 -17.10 2.41 12.67
N SER A 179 -16.66 3.14 13.69
CA SER A 179 -17.53 3.53 14.82
C SER A 179 -18.80 4.26 14.38
N LEU A 180 -18.75 4.97 13.25
CA LEU A 180 -19.90 5.66 12.68
C LEU A 180 -20.89 4.70 12.00
N HIS A 181 -20.44 3.58 11.43
CA HIS A 181 -21.30 2.57 10.83
C HIS A 181 -22.02 1.73 11.89
N THR A 182 -21.35 1.47 13.01
CA THR A 182 -21.90 0.66 14.11
C THR A 182 -22.66 1.49 15.14
N ALA A 183 -22.66 2.82 15.02
CA ALA A 183 -23.39 3.71 15.93
C ALA A 183 -24.89 3.39 15.93
N GLN A 184 -25.52 3.44 17.11
CA GLN A 184 -26.95 3.18 17.27
C GLN A 184 -27.81 4.06 16.35
N LYS A 185 -27.47 5.34 16.24
CA LYS A 185 -28.16 6.28 15.35
C LYS A 185 -28.11 5.85 13.88
N THR A 186 -26.98 5.30 13.43
CA THR A 186 -26.83 4.79 12.07
C THR A 186 -27.66 3.54 11.85
N ARG A 187 -27.64 2.59 12.79
CA ARG A 187 -28.46 1.37 12.71
C ARG A 187 -29.95 1.69 12.70
N GLN A 188 -30.37 2.64 13.54
CA GLN A 188 -31.76 3.10 13.58
C GLN A 188 -32.19 3.70 12.24
N TYR A 189 -31.40 4.64 11.70
CA TYR A 189 -31.69 5.26 10.42
C TYR A 189 -31.80 4.23 9.28
N LEU A 190 -30.87 3.27 9.21
CA LEU A 190 -30.93 2.21 8.18
C LEU A 190 -32.20 1.35 8.31
N SER A 191 -32.61 1.03 9.55
CA SER A 191 -33.85 0.29 9.80
C SER A 191 -35.09 1.07 9.36
N GLU A 192 -35.15 2.38 9.66
CA GLU A 192 -36.25 3.25 9.24
C GLU A 192 -36.36 3.34 7.70
N GLU A 193 -35.23 3.22 7.01
CA GLU A 193 -35.14 3.22 5.55
C GLU A 193 -35.27 1.82 4.92
N ASN A 194 -35.64 0.78 5.66
CA ASN A 194 -35.69 -0.61 5.17
C ASN A 194 -34.38 -1.05 4.48
N VAL A 195 -33.24 -0.57 4.97
CA VAL A 195 -31.90 -0.97 4.51
C VAL A 195 -31.32 -1.96 5.49
N GLU A 196 -31.00 -3.17 5.02
CA GLU A 196 -30.35 -4.17 5.84
C GLU A 196 -28.84 -3.93 5.88
N LEU A 197 -28.27 -3.80 7.07
CA LEU A 197 -26.82 -3.75 7.26
C LEU A 197 -26.26 -5.17 7.28
N LEU A 198 -25.38 -5.50 6.35
CA LEU A 198 -24.63 -6.75 6.35
C LEU A 198 -23.48 -6.66 7.36
N ASP A 199 -23.34 -7.70 8.18
CA ASP A 199 -22.21 -7.82 9.10
C ASP A 199 -20.88 -7.86 8.35
N HIS A 200 -19.79 -7.53 9.04
CA HIS A 200 -18.42 -7.66 8.53
C HIS A 200 -17.47 -8.03 9.68
N PRO A 201 -16.48 -8.91 9.47
CA PRO A 201 -15.53 -9.28 10.52
C PRO A 201 -14.55 -8.12 10.79
N PRO A 202 -14.08 -7.97 12.04
CA PRO A 202 -13.10 -6.94 12.38
C PRO A 202 -11.78 -7.15 11.62
N TYR A 203 -11.04 -6.06 11.38
CA TYR A 203 -9.71 -6.05 10.75
C TYR A 203 -9.59 -6.84 9.44
N SER A 204 -10.65 -6.90 8.63
CA SER A 204 -10.73 -7.76 7.44
C SER A 204 -10.87 -7.01 6.11
N PRO A 205 -9.96 -6.07 5.78
CA PRO A 205 -10.03 -5.36 4.50
C PRO A 205 -9.81 -6.29 3.28
N ASP A 206 -9.18 -7.45 3.47
CA ASP A 206 -9.07 -8.53 2.47
C ASP A 206 -10.44 -9.11 2.07
N LEU A 207 -11.46 -8.92 2.91
CA LEU A 207 -12.85 -9.33 2.70
C LEU A 207 -13.79 -8.14 2.40
N GLY A 208 -13.27 -6.92 2.25
CA GLY A 208 -14.05 -5.73 1.90
C GLY A 208 -13.96 -5.41 0.41
N PRO A 209 -15.06 -5.49 -0.38
CA PRO A 209 -15.03 -5.24 -1.83
C PRO A 209 -14.36 -3.91 -2.20
N ASN A 210 -14.67 -2.87 -1.42
CA ASN A 210 -14.08 -1.56 -1.64
C ASN A 210 -12.57 -1.53 -1.37
N ASP A 211 -12.10 -2.22 -0.33
CA ASP A 211 -10.69 -2.23 0.07
C ASP A 211 -9.82 -3.00 -0.93
N PHE A 212 -10.16 -4.25 -1.24
CA PHE A 212 -9.30 -5.11 -2.08
C PHE A 212 -9.42 -4.78 -3.58
N PHE A 213 -10.56 -4.22 -4.03
CA PHE A 213 -10.85 -3.98 -5.44
C PHE A 213 -10.94 -2.49 -5.79
N THR A 214 -12.00 -1.80 -5.36
CA THR A 214 -12.34 -0.45 -5.82
C THR A 214 -11.24 0.56 -5.48
N PHE A 215 -10.89 0.68 -4.21
CA PHE A 215 -9.87 1.59 -3.72
C PHE A 215 -8.51 1.25 -4.26
N ARG A 216 -8.20 -0.04 -4.42
CA ARG A 216 -6.97 -0.49 -5.06
C ARG A 216 -6.86 0.03 -6.49
N LYS A 217 -7.90 -0.11 -7.31
CA LYS A 217 -7.90 0.37 -8.70
C LYS A 217 -7.80 1.89 -8.79
N LEU A 218 -8.55 2.59 -7.95
CA LEU A 218 -8.51 4.06 -7.87
C LEU A 218 -7.11 4.54 -7.46
N LYS A 219 -6.52 3.94 -6.42
CA LYS A 219 -5.14 4.26 -6.01
C LYS A 219 -4.12 3.98 -7.10
N ILE A 220 -4.23 2.88 -7.84
CA ILE A 220 -3.33 2.58 -8.97
C ILE A 220 -3.42 3.69 -10.03
N ARG A 221 -4.61 4.19 -10.32
CA ARG A 221 -4.82 5.25 -11.31
C ARG A 221 -4.35 6.62 -10.83
N LEU A 222 -4.48 6.90 -9.53
CA LEU A 222 -4.04 8.16 -8.92
C LEU A 222 -2.56 8.14 -8.49
N ARG A 223 -1.88 6.99 -8.61
CA ARG A 223 -0.51 6.77 -8.14
C ARG A 223 0.48 7.75 -8.78
N GLY A 224 1.37 8.31 -7.97
CA GLY A 224 2.42 9.23 -8.43
C GLY A 224 1.93 10.65 -8.70
N ARG A 225 0.61 10.90 -8.64
CA ARG A 225 0.06 12.24 -8.86
C ARG A 225 0.28 13.14 -7.64
N ARG A 226 0.49 14.42 -7.93
CA ARG A 226 0.52 15.52 -6.98
C ARG A 226 -0.59 16.48 -7.34
N PHE A 227 -1.39 16.86 -6.35
CA PHE A 227 -2.48 17.81 -6.49
C PHE A 227 -2.11 19.10 -5.77
N GLN A 228 -2.37 20.23 -6.41
CA GLN A 228 -2.12 21.56 -5.88
C GLN A 228 -3.24 22.01 -4.94
N SER A 229 -4.44 21.44 -5.05
CA SER A 229 -5.57 21.75 -4.18
C SER A 229 -6.44 20.52 -3.86
N THR A 230 -7.37 20.71 -2.90
CA THR A 230 -8.34 19.66 -2.54
C THR A 230 -9.34 19.43 -3.66
N GLU A 231 -9.75 20.49 -4.35
CA GLU A 231 -10.69 20.48 -5.48
C GLU A 231 -10.10 19.66 -6.64
N GLU A 232 -8.83 19.87 -6.96
CA GLU A 232 -8.13 19.10 -7.98
C GLU A 232 -8.08 17.60 -7.63
N ALA A 233 -7.80 17.27 -6.36
CA ALA A 233 -7.80 15.88 -5.90
C ALA A 233 -9.19 15.24 -5.99
N VAL A 234 -10.26 15.98 -5.65
CA VAL A 234 -11.65 15.54 -5.76
C VAL A 234 -12.04 15.31 -7.22
N ASP A 235 -11.68 16.22 -8.12
CA ASP A 235 -12.02 16.07 -9.53
C ASP A 235 -11.22 14.95 -10.20
N ALA A 236 -9.95 14.78 -9.83
CA ALA A 236 -9.15 13.63 -10.24
C ALA A 236 -9.79 12.31 -9.78
N PHE A 237 -10.31 12.25 -8.57
CA PHE A 237 -11.02 11.09 -8.04
C PHE A 237 -12.32 10.80 -8.79
N LYS A 238 -13.18 11.81 -8.99
CA LYS A 238 -14.42 11.67 -9.77
C LYS A 238 -14.12 11.12 -11.16
N ASN A 239 -13.14 11.69 -11.85
CA ASN A 239 -12.71 11.22 -13.17
C ASN A 239 -12.18 9.77 -13.13
N ALA A 240 -11.46 9.38 -12.07
CA ALA A 240 -11.00 8.02 -11.91
C ALA A 240 -12.16 7.02 -11.71
N VAL A 241 -13.19 7.40 -10.96
CA VAL A 241 -14.40 6.59 -10.76
C VAL A 241 -15.19 6.46 -12.06
N LEU A 242 -15.42 7.56 -12.78
CA LEU A 242 -16.14 7.57 -14.06
C LEU A 242 -15.45 6.73 -15.14
N TYR A 243 -14.13 6.58 -15.05
CA TYR A 243 -13.36 5.77 -15.99
C TYR A 243 -13.41 4.26 -15.68
N LEU A 244 -13.90 3.84 -14.51
CA LEU A 244 -14.06 2.42 -14.21
C LEU A 244 -15.25 1.84 -14.99
N PRO A 245 -15.02 0.91 -15.94
CA PRO A 245 -16.10 0.40 -16.76
C PRO A 245 -17.05 -0.48 -15.93
N GLY A 246 -18.33 -0.50 -16.31
CA GLY A 246 -19.40 -1.18 -15.57
C GLY A 246 -19.12 -2.67 -15.29
N ASN A 247 -18.46 -3.36 -16.22
CA ASN A 247 -18.10 -4.77 -16.08
C ASN A 247 -17.08 -5.05 -14.96
N GLU A 248 -16.29 -4.06 -14.54
CA GLU A 248 -15.36 -4.21 -13.42
C GLU A 248 -16.09 -4.32 -12.09
N TRP A 249 -17.30 -3.75 -11.97
CA TRP A 249 -18.12 -3.92 -10.78
C TRP A 249 -18.63 -5.35 -10.64
N ASN A 250 -18.97 -6.03 -11.74
CA ASN A 250 -19.37 -7.44 -11.70
C ASN A 250 -18.20 -8.33 -11.23
N LYS A 251 -17.01 -8.12 -11.78
CA LYS A 251 -15.79 -8.82 -11.36
C LYS A 251 -15.46 -8.61 -9.89
N CYS A 252 -15.77 -7.44 -9.33
CA CYS A 252 -15.58 -7.15 -7.91
C CYS A 252 -16.34 -8.15 -7.03
N PHE A 253 -17.61 -8.40 -7.35
CA PHE A 253 -18.46 -9.32 -6.58
C PHE A 253 -18.09 -10.79 -6.82
N GLU A 254 -17.73 -11.18 -8.05
CA GLU A 254 -17.22 -12.53 -8.34
C GLU A 254 -15.95 -12.82 -7.49
N ASN A 255 -14.97 -11.91 -7.54
CA ASN A 255 -13.75 -12.02 -6.74
C ASN A 255 -14.03 -12.00 -5.22
N TRP A 256 -15.11 -11.35 -4.78
CA TRP A 256 -15.45 -11.28 -3.36
C TRP A 256 -15.78 -12.65 -2.78
N PHE A 257 -16.53 -13.48 -3.50
CA PHE A 257 -16.84 -14.84 -3.07
C PHE A 257 -15.61 -15.75 -3.13
N GLU A 258 -14.73 -15.59 -4.13
CA GLU A 258 -13.44 -16.29 -4.19
C GLU A 258 -12.53 -15.93 -3.01
N HIS A 259 -12.51 -14.65 -2.61
CA HIS A 259 -11.80 -14.17 -1.44
C HIS A 259 -12.35 -14.81 -0.15
N MET A 260 -13.67 -14.93 -0.01
CA MET A 260 -14.26 -15.64 1.14
C MET A 260 -13.83 -17.09 1.18
N GLN A 261 -13.82 -17.79 0.03
CA GLN A 261 -13.35 -19.16 -0.05
C GLN A 261 -11.86 -19.29 0.30
N THR A 262 -11.04 -18.35 -0.17
CA THR A 262 -9.61 -18.30 0.15
C THR A 262 -9.39 -18.09 1.65
N CYS A 263 -10.17 -17.22 2.29
CA CYS A 263 -10.15 -16.99 3.73
C CYS A 263 -10.46 -18.27 4.52
N ILE A 264 -11.47 -19.03 4.09
CA ILE A 264 -11.83 -20.32 4.69
C ILE A 264 -10.67 -21.32 4.55
N ASN A 265 -10.13 -21.46 3.34
CA ASN A 265 -9.04 -22.40 3.04
C ASN A 265 -7.75 -22.07 3.81
N LEU A 266 -7.54 -20.81 4.18
CA LEU A 266 -6.41 -20.33 4.96
C LEU A 266 -6.75 -20.11 6.43
N HIS A 267 -7.85 -20.71 6.93
CA HIS A 267 -8.24 -20.68 8.34
C HIS A 267 -8.32 -19.26 8.94
N GLY A 268 -8.76 -18.27 8.15
CA GLY A 268 -8.94 -16.89 8.58
C GLY A 268 -7.69 -16.00 8.46
N GLU A 269 -6.56 -16.56 8.02
CA GLU A 269 -5.33 -15.79 7.78
C GLU A 269 -5.50 -14.74 6.68
N TYR A 270 -4.65 -13.71 6.69
CA TYR A 270 -4.60 -12.75 5.59
C TYR A 270 -4.02 -13.38 4.33
N PHE A 271 -4.55 -13.02 3.15
CA PHE A 271 -4.13 -13.60 1.87
C PHE A 271 -3.86 -12.61 0.72
N GLU A 272 -3.68 -11.32 0.99
CA GLU A 272 -3.30 -10.36 -0.07
C GLU A 272 -1.93 -10.70 -0.71
N LYS A 273 -1.88 -10.58 -2.06
CA LYS A 273 -0.82 -10.95 -3.02
C LYS A 273 0.56 -11.26 -2.40
N GLN A 274 0.93 -12.54 -2.49
CA GLN A 274 2.31 -13.04 -2.37
C GLN A 274 3.27 -12.37 -3.36
#